data_AF-A0A4Q5R9G6-F1
#
_entry.id   AF-A0A4Q5R9G6-F1
#
_cell.length_a   1.000
_cell.length_b   1.000
_cell.length_c   1.000
_cell.angle_alpha   90.00
_cell.angle_beta   90.00
_cell.angle_gamma   90.00
#
_symmetry.space_group_name_H-M   'P 1'
#
loop_
_entity.id
_entity.type
_entity.pdbx_description
1 polymer ?
#
loop_
_entity_poly.entity_id
_entity_poly.type
_entity_poly.pdbx_seq_one_letter_code
_entity_poly.pdbx_strand_id
1 'polypeptide(L)'
;MSATHHLAPEIEWTAAPRTRGWRPDLGQAVADTSYVALRLSGWLLGTGLASLGVFALFFLMLGNFTPLGFFSHIGNLGTRFVAADEARRAAFMGQVHVVQAVIFGLTALARGRLLLTILDLTKGRRHG
;
A
#
# COMPACT_ATOMS: atom_id res chain seq x y z
N MET A 1 -45.35 32.68 -57.26
CA MET A 1 -45.54 31.23 -57.05
C MET A 1 -44.15 30.61 -56.96
N SER A 2 -43.64 30.47 -55.74
CA SER A 2 -42.27 30.01 -55.47
C SER A 2 -42.33 28.62 -54.84
N ALA A 3 -41.50 27.72 -55.35
CA ALA A 3 -41.48 26.30 -55.04
C ALA A 3 -41.13 26.04 -53.56
N THR A 4 -41.86 25.11 -52.97
CA THR A 4 -41.69 24.55 -51.64
C THR A 4 -40.34 23.81 -51.53
N HIS A 5 -39.41 24.35 -50.75
CA HIS A 5 -38.25 23.60 -50.27
C HIS A 5 -38.73 22.54 -49.28
N HIS A 6 -38.72 21.28 -49.70
CA HIS A 6 -38.88 20.13 -48.81
C HIS A 6 -37.64 20.04 -47.92
N LEU A 7 -37.77 20.47 -46.67
CA LEU A 7 -36.80 20.22 -45.61
C LEU A 7 -36.84 18.72 -45.28
N ALA A 8 -35.69 18.06 -45.45
CA ALA A 8 -35.47 16.67 -45.07
C ALA A 8 -35.74 16.49 -43.56
N PRO A 9 -36.28 15.34 -43.12
CA PRO A 9 -36.45 15.08 -41.71
C PRO A 9 -35.09 15.06 -41.03
N GLU A 10 -34.93 15.92 -40.03
CA GLU A 10 -33.83 15.91 -39.06
C GLU A 10 -33.64 14.46 -38.60
N ILE A 11 -32.52 13.82 -38.99
CA ILE A 11 -32.13 12.54 -38.42
C ILE A 11 -31.72 12.87 -36.98
N GLU A 12 -32.71 12.84 -36.10
CA GLU A 12 -32.52 12.86 -34.67
C GLU A 12 -31.65 11.63 -34.35
N TRP A 13 -30.35 11.87 -34.23
CA TRP A 13 -29.43 10.94 -33.58
C TRP A 13 -29.88 10.86 -32.13
N THR A 14 -30.93 10.08 -31.87
CA THR A 14 -31.26 9.63 -30.54
C THR A 14 -30.08 8.77 -30.12
N ALA A 15 -29.14 9.36 -29.37
CA ALA A 15 -28.11 8.63 -28.67
C ALA A 15 -28.86 7.61 -27.82
N ALA A 16 -28.91 6.37 -28.29
CA ALA A 16 -29.57 5.29 -27.59
C ALA A 16 -29.03 5.28 -26.16
N PRO A 17 -29.89 5.36 -25.12
CA PRO A 17 -29.41 5.30 -23.76
C PRO A 17 -28.67 3.99 -23.65
N ARG A 18 -27.35 4.06 -23.43
CA ARG A 18 -26.54 2.88 -23.15
C ARG A 18 -27.18 2.23 -21.94
N THR A 19 -27.97 1.20 -22.16
CA THR A 19 -28.60 0.45 -21.09
C THR A 19 -27.45 -0.16 -20.32
N ARG A 20 -27.18 0.40 -19.13
CA ARG A 20 -26.21 -0.11 -18.17
C ARG A 20 -26.76 -1.45 -17.71
N GLY A 21 -26.46 -2.50 -18.48
CA GLY A 21 -26.95 -3.84 -18.25
C GLY A 21 -26.51 -4.30 -16.86
N TRP A 22 -27.48 -4.72 -16.05
CA TRP A 22 -27.32 -5.27 -14.69
C TRP A 22 -26.65 -6.66 -14.68
N ARG A 23 -25.72 -6.93 -15.60
CA ARG A 23 -24.90 -8.14 -15.50
C ARG A 23 -23.86 -7.91 -14.41
N PRO A 24 -23.76 -8.75 -13.38
CA PRO A 24 -22.69 -8.65 -12.41
C PRO A 24 -21.37 -8.82 -13.15
N ASP A 25 -20.64 -7.71 -13.26
CA ASP A 25 -19.45 -7.62 -14.09
C ASP A 25 -18.28 -8.23 -13.31
N LEU A 26 -18.25 -9.57 -13.25
CA LEU A 26 -17.24 -10.35 -12.53
C LEU A 26 -15.82 -9.95 -12.97
N GLY A 27 -15.66 -9.62 -14.26
CA GLY A 27 -14.39 -9.12 -14.81
C GLY A 27 -13.97 -7.79 -14.19
N GLN A 28 -14.90 -6.83 -14.04
CA GLN A 28 -14.61 -5.56 -13.36
C GLN A 28 -14.30 -5.77 -11.88
N ALA A 29 -15.05 -6.64 -11.19
CA ALA A 29 -14.79 -6.94 -9.79
C ALA A 29 -13.41 -7.56 -9.56
N VAL A 30 -12.98 -8.48 -10.44
CA VAL A 30 -11.64 -9.07 -10.41
C VAL A 30 -10.56 -8.02 -10.71
N ALA A 31 -10.77 -7.17 -11.71
CA ALA A 31 -9.83 -6.11 -12.07
C ALA A 31 -9.65 -5.10 -10.93
N ASP A 32 -10.74 -4.68 -10.28
CA ASP A 32 -10.70 -3.75 -9.15
C ASP A 32 -10.03 -4.38 -7.92
N THR A 33 -10.36 -5.63 -7.62
CA THR A 33 -9.72 -6.37 -6.51
C THR A 33 -8.22 -6.53 -6.76
N SER A 34 -7.82 -6.83 -7.99
CA SER A 34 -6.41 -6.98 -8.37
C SER A 34 -5.65 -5.65 -8.26
N TYR A 35 -6.29 -4.55 -8.70
CA TYR A 35 -5.73 -3.20 -8.57
C TYR A 35 -5.49 -2.83 -7.11
N VAL A 36 -6.50 -3.04 -6.25
CA VAL A 36 -6.39 -2.77 -4.81
C VAL A 36 -5.32 -3.65 -4.17
N ALA A 37 -5.30 -4.95 -4.47
CA ALA A 37 -4.32 -5.88 -3.92
C ALA A 37 -2.87 -5.50 -4.31
N LEU A 38 -2.63 -5.19 -5.59
CA LEU A 38 -1.30 -4.77 -6.06
C LEU A 38 -0.86 -3.47 -5.41
N ARG A 39 -1.77 -2.49 -5.33
CA ARG A 39 -1.46 -1.18 -4.76
C ARG A 39 -1.22 -1.26 -3.26
N LEU A 40 -2.02 -2.03 -2.54
CA LEU A 40 -1.83 -2.31 -1.12
C LEU A 40 -0.51 -3.05 -0.88
N SER A 41 -0.18 -4.03 -1.72
CA SER A 41 1.08 -4.78 -1.62
C SER A 41 2.29 -3.86 -1.81
N GLY A 42 2.27 -2.98 -2.81
CA GLY A 42 3.32 -1.99 -3.01
C GLY A 42 3.47 -1.02 -1.82
N TRP A 43 2.34 -0.62 -1.23
CA TRP A 43 2.36 0.21 -0.02
C TRP A 43 2.91 -0.56 1.19
N LEU A 44 2.50 -1.81 1.40
CA LEU A 44 2.97 -2.68 2.48
C LEU A 44 4.46 -2.99 2.36
N LEU A 45 4.94 -3.39 1.18
CA LEU A 45 6.35 -3.67 0.92
C LEU A 45 7.19 -2.42 1.13
N GLY A 46 6.76 -1.27 0.58
CA GLY A 46 7.48 -0.01 0.76
C GLY A 46 7.53 0.44 2.22
N THR A 47 6.43 0.27 2.96
CA THR A 47 6.35 0.62 4.39
C THR A 47 7.17 -0.35 5.23
N GLY A 48 7.12 -1.64 4.93
CA GLY A 48 7.92 -2.70 5.55
C GLY A 48 9.41 -2.44 5.35
N LEU A 49 9.85 -2.18 4.12
CA LEU A 49 11.25 -1.88 3.82
C LEU A 49 11.73 -0.60 4.52
N ALA A 50 10.92 0.46 4.53
CA ALA A 50 11.23 1.67 5.28
C ALA A 50 11.34 1.40 6.78
N SER A 51 10.45 0.59 7.36
CA SER A 51 10.48 0.22 8.77
C SER A 51 11.72 -0.61 9.13
N LEU A 52 12.16 -1.52 8.25
CA LEU A 52 13.41 -2.26 8.41
C LEU A 52 14.62 -1.32 8.30
N GLY A 53 14.56 -0.34 7.41
CA GLY A 53 15.57 0.71 7.29
C GLY A 53 15.71 1.53 8.59
N VAL A 54 14.61 1.94 9.21
CA VAL A 54 14.62 2.64 10.51
C VAL A 54 15.25 1.76 11.59
N PHE A 55 14.90 0.48 11.63
CA PHE A 55 15.50 -0.47 12.58
C PHE A 55 17.01 -0.60 12.37
N ALA A 56 17.49 -0.71 11.12
CA ALA A 56 18.91 -0.73 10.82
C ALA A 56 19.63 0.58 11.17
N LEU A 57 18.99 1.73 10.89
CA LEU A 57 19.51 3.06 11.22
C LEU A 57 19.67 3.27 12.73
N PHE A 58 18.82 2.65 13.56
CA PHE A 58 18.98 2.67 15.01
C PHE A 58 20.30 2.04 15.45
N PHE A 59 20.64 0.85 14.95
CA PHE A 59 21.94 0.21 15.23
C PHE A 59 23.11 1.00 14.65
N LEU A 60 22.92 1.63 13.49
CA LEU A 60 23.94 2.48 12.89
C LEU A 60 24.20 3.71 13.77
N MET A 61 23.15 4.31 14.32
CA MET A 61 23.24 5.41 15.29
C MET A 61 23.96 4.99 16.57
N LEU A 62 23.65 3.80 17.13
CA LEU A 62 24.39 3.24 18.27
C LEU A 62 25.88 3.03 17.94
N GLY A 63 26.18 2.72 16.69
CA GLY A 63 27.52 2.57 16.15
C GLY A 63 28.23 3.89 15.80
N ASN A 64 27.74 5.04 16.29
CA ASN A 64 28.24 6.37 15.96
C ASN A 64 28.27 6.65 14.44
N PHE A 65 27.28 6.15 13.72
CA PHE A 65 27.17 6.20 12.26
C PHE A 65 28.34 5.56 11.50
N THR A 66 29.05 4.62 12.12
CA THR A 66 30.14 3.88 11.48
C THR A 66 29.73 2.43 11.16
N PRO A 67 30.18 1.85 10.04
CA PRO A 67 29.95 0.43 9.75
C PRO A 67 30.53 -0.49 10.83
N LEU A 68 31.72 -0.18 11.35
CA LEU A 68 32.37 -0.99 12.39
C LEU A 68 31.54 -0.99 13.69
N GLY A 69 31.03 0.17 14.11
CA GLY A 69 30.15 0.28 15.27
C GLY A 69 28.80 -0.41 15.07
N PHE A 70 28.21 -0.32 13.89
CA PHE A 70 26.97 -1.05 13.57
C PHE A 70 27.15 -2.57 13.74
N PHE A 71 28.20 -3.13 13.12
CA PHE A 71 28.46 -4.56 13.18
C PHE A 71 28.90 -5.04 14.57
N SER A 72 29.56 -4.19 15.37
CA SER A 72 29.93 -4.56 16.75
C SER A 72 28.70 -4.72 17.65
N HIS A 73 27.70 -3.83 17.52
CA HIS A 73 26.44 -3.94 18.25
C HIS A 73 25.64 -5.18 17.83
N ILE A 74 25.55 -5.45 16.52
CA ILE A 74 24.89 -6.66 16.01
C ILE A 74 25.62 -7.93 16.49
N GLY A 75 26.95 -7.95 16.43
CA GLY A 75 27.75 -9.10 16.87
C GLY A 75 27.59 -9.38 18.37
N ASN A 76 27.55 -8.34 19.20
CA ASN A 76 27.30 -8.49 20.63
C ASN A 76 25.90 -9.07 20.89
N LEU A 77 24.88 -8.51 20.25
CA LEU A 77 23.50 -8.98 20.37
C LEU A 77 23.37 -10.45 19.93
N GLY A 78 23.94 -10.81 18.79
CA GLY A 78 23.93 -12.18 18.27
C GLY A 78 24.61 -13.16 19.24
N THR A 79 25.78 -12.79 19.78
CA THR A 79 26.50 -13.62 20.77
C THR A 79 25.65 -13.86 22.02
N ARG A 80 24.99 -12.80 22.53
CA ARG A 80 24.12 -12.90 23.71
C ARG A 80 22.84 -13.69 23.45
N PHE A 81 22.27 -13.58 22.25
CA PHE A 81 21.08 -14.32 21.85
C PHE A 81 21.34 -15.82 21.71
N VAL A 82 22.46 -16.18 21.06
CA VAL A 82 22.88 -17.58 20.91
C VAL A 82 23.21 -18.21 22.27
N ALA A 83 23.83 -17.46 23.18
CA ALA A 83 24.16 -17.95 24.52
C ALA A 83 22.95 -18.05 25.48
N ALA A 84 21.79 -17.48 25.14
CA ALA A 84 20.61 -17.49 26.00
C ALA A 84 19.84 -18.82 25.93
N ASP A 85 19.14 -19.17 27.01
CA ASP A 85 18.16 -20.25 27.03
C ASP A 85 16.88 -19.90 26.22
N GLU A 86 16.07 -20.91 25.95
CA GLU A 86 14.90 -20.80 25.07
C GLU A 86 13.86 -19.79 25.57
N ALA A 87 13.61 -19.74 26.88
CA ALA A 87 12.66 -18.80 27.46
C ALA A 87 13.10 -17.34 27.26
N ARG A 88 14.39 -17.06 27.45
CA ARG A 88 14.96 -15.73 27.20
C ARG A 88 14.98 -15.35 25.73
N ARG A 89 15.25 -16.30 24.83
CA ARG A 89 15.17 -16.06 23.38
C ARG A 89 13.75 -15.71 22.95
N ALA A 90 12.75 -16.44 23.42
CA ALA A 90 11.34 -16.16 23.13
C ALA A 90 10.91 -14.78 23.65
N ALA A 91 11.30 -14.41 24.88
CA ALA A 91 11.03 -13.10 25.45
C ALA A 91 11.68 -11.97 24.62
N PHE A 92 12.95 -12.14 24.24
CA PHE A 92 13.66 -11.19 23.39
C PHE A 92 12.98 -11.01 22.02
N MET A 93 12.59 -12.12 21.36
CA MET A 93 11.87 -12.06 20.09
C MET A 93 10.52 -11.34 20.24
N GLY A 94 9.81 -11.55 21.34
CA GLY A 94 8.60 -10.80 21.67
C GLY A 94 8.85 -9.28 21.72
N GLN A 95 9.93 -8.86 22.37
CA GLN A 95 10.33 -7.44 22.41
C GLN A 95 10.68 -6.89 21.02
N VAL A 96 11.44 -7.65 20.22
CA VAL A 96 11.78 -7.28 18.85
C VAL A 96 10.53 -7.11 17.99
N HIS A 97 9.56 -8.03 18.10
CA HIS A 97 8.29 -7.93 17.37
C HIS A 97 7.48 -6.69 17.78
N VAL A 98 7.42 -6.38 19.07
CA VAL A 98 6.73 -5.16 19.56
C VAL A 98 7.41 -3.90 19.03
N VAL A 99 8.74 -3.80 19.13
CA VAL A 99 9.50 -2.65 18.62
C VAL A 99 9.30 -2.50 17.12
N GLN A 100 9.38 -3.60 16.36
CA GLN A 100 9.17 -3.57 14.91
C GLN A 100 7.73 -3.17 14.55
N ALA A 101 6.73 -3.65 15.29
CA ALA A 101 5.34 -3.28 15.07
C ALA A 101 5.11 -1.78 15.32
N VAL A 102 5.74 -1.20 16.35
CA VAL A 102 5.69 0.25 16.62
C VAL A 102 6.36 1.03 15.50
N ILE A 103 7.57 0.65 15.07
CA ILE A 103 8.28 1.32 13.97
C ILE A 103 7.46 1.23 12.67
N PHE A 104 6.91 0.07 12.36
CA PHE A 104 6.04 -0.12 11.21
C PHE A 104 4.78 0.76 11.31
N GLY A 105 4.11 0.79 12.46
CA GLY A 105 2.93 1.62 12.70
C GLY A 105 3.23 3.10 12.51
N LEU A 106 4.32 3.62 13.08
CA LEU A 106 4.74 5.02 12.91
C LEU A 106 5.07 5.33 11.44
N THR A 107 5.78 4.42 10.76
CA THR A 107 6.11 4.56 9.33
C THR A 107 4.83 4.53 8.46
N ALA A 108 3.89 3.65 8.79
CA ALA A 108 2.60 3.53 8.13
C ALA A 108 1.77 4.80 8.32
N LEU A 109 1.74 5.37 9.53
CA LEU A 109 1.04 6.63 9.82
C LEU A 109 1.65 7.80 9.05
N ALA A 110 2.99 7.91 9.03
CA ALA A 110 3.69 8.91 8.21
C ALA A 110 3.37 8.77 6.72
N ARG A 111 3.12 7.54 6.26
CA ARG A 111 2.71 7.21 4.88
C ARG A 111 1.18 7.14 4.69
N GLY A 112 0.39 7.49 5.71
CA GLY A 112 -1.06 7.32 5.71
C GLY A 112 -1.78 8.19 4.67
N ARG A 113 -1.22 9.37 4.37
CA ARG A 113 -1.74 10.24 3.29
C ARG A 113 -1.74 9.57 1.92
N LEU A 114 -0.72 8.76 1.61
CA LEU A 114 -0.66 7.97 0.36
C LEU A 114 -1.74 6.89 0.32
N LEU A 115 -2.10 6.30 1.47
CA LEU A 115 -3.13 5.27 1.58
C LEU A 115 -4.54 5.86 1.37
N LEU A 116 -4.81 7.01 1.97
CA LEU A 116 -6.09 7.71 1.81
C LEU A 116 -6.36 8.06 0.34
N THR A 117 -5.35 8.55 -0.39
CA THR A 117 -5.47 8.82 -1.83
C THR A 117 -5.83 7.58 -2.66
N ILE A 118 -5.30 6.40 -2.30
CA ILE A 118 -5.63 5.13 -3.00
C ILE A 118 -7.09 4.74 -2.75
N LEU A 119 -7.56 4.89 -1.52
CA LEU A 119 -8.93 4.55 -1.14
C LEU A 119 -9.94 5.51 -1.78
N ASP A 120 -9.64 6.81 -1.83
CA ASP A 120 -10.51 7.82 -2.43
C ASP A 120 -10.66 7.64 -3.95
N LEU A 121 -9.58 7.29 -4.67
CA LEU A 121 -9.62 6.97 -6.10
C LEU A 121 -10.49 5.75 -6.40
N THR A 122 -10.55 4.79 -5.46
CA THR A 122 -11.37 3.59 -5.60
C THR A 122 -12.85 3.93 -5.39
N LYS A 123 -13.16 4.84 -4.45
CA LYS A 123 -14.53 5.29 -4.16
C LYS A 123 -15.11 6.17 -5.27
N GLY A 124 -14.30 7.04 -5.88
CA GLY A 124 -14.72 7.93 -6.98
C GLY A 124 -15.14 7.18 -8.24
N ARG A 125 -14.51 6.03 -8.56
CA ARG A 125 -14.81 5.25 -9.77
C ARG A 125 -16.16 4.51 -9.72
N ARG A 126 -16.74 4.30 -8.53
CA ARG A 126 -18.01 3.59 -8.34
C ARG A 126 -19.26 4.47 -8.55
N HIS A 127 -19.09 5.80 -8.59
CA HIS A 127 -20.19 6.77 -8.67
C HIS A 127 -20.25 7.54 -10.01
N GLY A 128 -19.39 7.21 -10.98
CA GLY A 128 -19.56 7.55 -12.41
C GLY A 128 -20.19 6.39 -13.19
#